data_AF-A0A2S9FD72-F1
#
_entry.id   AF-A0A2S9FD72-F1
#
_cell.length_a   1.000
_cell.length_b   1.000
_cell.length_c   1.000
_cell.angle_alpha   90.00
_cell.angle_beta   90.00
_cell.angle_gamma   90.00
#
_symmetry.space_group_name_H-M   'P 1'
#
loop_
_entity.id
_entity.type
_entity.pdbx_description
1 polymer ?
#
loop_
_entity_poly.entity_id
_entity_poly.type
_entity_poly.pdbx_seq_one_letter_code
_entity_poly.pdbx_strand_id
1 'polypeptide(L)'
;ADGADAWALADVLASGVSVGAPPDNFTPRGQDWGLPPWRPDRLAATGYAALRDMLRAVLAHADGLRIDHVAGLWRLWWIPPGDGPDRGTYVHYDADTMLAVLALEAHRAHATVVGEDLGTVEPEVTAALADNGMLGCAVSWFTRDLTTPDEPLLASAKWPVRAAASISTHDLPTAAGFLRGEHVRARAELGLLDDPVAEQANADKERDEWVALLRSEGLLATAGEPDESAIIVAMHRFLAATPSQLKLISPYDVVGETRQPNLPGTVDEYPNWRLPLPVTMDELRTDARIAEITSAFGG
;
A
#
# COMPACT_ATOMS: atom_id res chain seq x y z
N ALA A 1 -19.31 -6.45 8.98
CA ALA A 1 -20.01 -6.01 10.21
C ALA A 1 -20.52 -7.14 11.11
N ASP A 2 -20.80 -8.37 10.62
CA ASP A 2 -21.43 -9.44 11.43
C ASP A 2 -20.51 -10.63 11.75
N GLY A 3 -19.21 -10.36 11.91
CA GLY A 3 -18.19 -11.38 12.19
C GLY A 3 -18.05 -11.75 13.67
N ALA A 4 -17.13 -12.67 13.98
CA ALA A 4 -16.85 -13.12 15.34
C ALA A 4 -16.45 -11.97 16.27
N ASP A 5 -15.55 -11.08 15.83
CA ASP A 5 -15.11 -9.93 16.62
C ASP A 5 -16.21 -8.89 16.77
N ALA A 6 -17.05 -8.68 15.75
CA ALA A 6 -18.19 -7.77 15.88
C ALA A 6 -19.19 -8.25 16.94
N TRP A 7 -19.33 -9.56 17.10
CA TRP A 7 -20.12 -10.15 18.17
C TRP A 7 -19.40 -10.08 19.53
N ALA A 8 -18.14 -10.51 19.61
CA ALA A 8 -17.39 -10.63 20.86
C ALA A 8 -16.95 -9.28 21.44
N LEU A 9 -16.71 -8.28 20.59
CA LEU A 9 -16.21 -6.95 20.94
C LEU A 9 -17.27 -5.86 20.72
N ALA A 10 -18.55 -6.23 20.65
CA ALA A 10 -19.66 -5.30 20.42
C ALA A 10 -19.66 -4.09 21.37
N ASP A 11 -19.21 -4.26 22.62
CA ASP A 11 -19.15 -3.18 23.62
C ASP A 11 -18.12 -2.08 23.33
N VAL A 12 -17.10 -2.40 22.52
CA VAL A 12 -16.00 -1.49 22.14
C VAL A 12 -16.02 -1.12 20.67
N LEU A 13 -16.98 -1.61 19.88
CA LEU A 13 -17.18 -1.27 18.47
C LEU A 13 -18.40 -0.35 18.29
N ALA A 14 -18.37 0.48 17.25
CA ALA A 14 -19.50 1.33 16.86
C ALA A 14 -20.35 0.59 15.82
N SER A 15 -21.19 -0.34 16.29
CA SER A 15 -22.03 -1.14 15.41
C SER A 15 -22.96 -0.28 14.55
N GLY A 16 -23.06 -0.60 13.27
CA GLY A 16 -23.86 0.14 12.28
C GLY A 16 -23.16 1.32 11.63
N VAL A 17 -22.03 1.79 12.19
CA VAL A 17 -21.13 2.73 11.53
C VAL A 17 -20.14 1.94 10.68
N SER A 18 -19.77 2.50 9.53
CA SER A 18 -18.72 1.93 8.69
C SER A 18 -17.50 2.84 8.62
N VAL A 19 -16.31 2.24 8.57
CA VAL A 19 -15.07 2.92 8.23
C VAL A 19 -14.96 3.01 6.72
N GLY A 20 -14.41 4.12 6.23
CA GLY A 20 -14.12 4.31 4.83
C GLY A 20 -13.06 5.36 4.58
N ALA A 21 -13.14 5.99 3.41
CA ALA A 21 -12.34 7.14 3.01
C ALA A 21 -13.22 8.21 2.36
N PRO A 22 -12.93 9.51 2.57
CA PRO A 22 -13.66 10.58 1.89
C PRO A 22 -13.42 10.54 0.37
N PRO A 23 -14.29 11.17 -0.43
CA PRO A 23 -14.02 11.44 -1.83
C PRO A 23 -12.68 12.14 -2.07
N ASP A 24 -11.88 11.62 -3.00
CA ASP A 24 -10.60 12.21 -3.41
C ASP A 24 -10.39 12.12 -4.94
N ASN A 25 -9.22 12.57 -5.42
CA ASN A 25 -8.93 12.62 -6.85
C ASN A 25 -8.85 11.23 -7.51
N PHE A 26 -8.53 10.17 -6.76
CA PHE A 26 -8.40 8.81 -7.27
C PHE A 26 -9.69 8.00 -7.12
N THR A 27 -10.48 8.33 -6.10
CA THR A 27 -11.77 7.74 -5.75
C THR A 27 -12.80 8.85 -5.58
N PRO A 28 -13.33 9.43 -6.68
CA PRO A 28 -14.24 10.60 -6.60
C PRO A 28 -15.54 10.35 -5.83
N ARG A 29 -15.90 9.08 -5.58
CA ARG A 29 -17.07 8.67 -4.80
C ARG A 29 -16.76 8.36 -3.33
N GLY A 30 -15.49 8.45 -2.93
CA GLY A 30 -14.99 7.92 -1.65
C GLY A 30 -15.09 6.40 -1.61
N GLN A 31 -14.85 5.83 -0.43
CA GLN A 31 -14.88 4.39 -0.22
C GLN A 31 -15.62 4.05 1.07
N ASP A 32 -16.40 2.97 1.05
CA ASP A 32 -16.99 2.34 2.22
C ASP A 32 -16.37 0.94 2.34
N TRP A 33 -15.67 0.65 3.43
CA TRP A 33 -14.99 -0.62 3.64
C TRP A 33 -15.83 -1.66 4.42
N GLY A 34 -17.02 -1.29 4.89
CA GLY A 34 -17.93 -2.20 5.61
C GLY A 34 -17.42 -2.67 6.98
N LEU A 35 -16.45 -1.96 7.55
CA LEU A 35 -15.79 -2.31 8.82
C LEU A 35 -16.34 -1.46 9.97
N PRO A 36 -16.83 -2.04 11.08
CA PRO A 36 -17.22 -1.25 12.24
C PRO A 36 -15.98 -0.65 12.93
N PRO A 37 -15.92 0.67 13.19
CA PRO A 37 -14.79 1.26 13.89
C PRO A 37 -14.81 0.93 15.39
N TRP A 38 -13.66 1.04 16.04
CA TRP A 38 -13.60 1.11 17.51
C TRP A 38 -14.34 2.33 18.03
N ARG A 39 -15.08 2.20 19.11
CA ARG A 39 -15.58 3.34 19.87
C ARG A 39 -14.44 3.94 20.70
N PRO A 40 -13.96 5.17 20.43
CA PRO A 40 -12.79 5.71 21.12
C PRO A 40 -12.97 5.75 22.65
N ASP A 41 -14.16 6.16 23.11
CA ASP A 41 -14.51 6.23 24.54
C ASP A 41 -14.46 4.87 25.23
N ARG A 42 -14.99 3.83 24.57
CA ARG A 42 -15.05 2.47 25.13
C ARG A 42 -13.72 1.74 25.04
N LEU A 43 -12.96 1.95 23.97
CA LEU A 43 -11.61 1.42 23.84
C LEU A 43 -10.71 1.98 24.95
N ALA A 44 -10.81 3.29 25.24
CA ALA A 44 -10.08 3.91 26.33
C ALA A 44 -10.55 3.40 27.71
N ALA A 45 -11.87 3.30 27.95
CA ALA A 45 -12.43 2.83 29.21
C ALA A 45 -12.05 1.38 29.56
N THR A 46 -11.76 0.55 28.55
CA THR A 46 -11.29 -0.84 28.72
C THR A 46 -9.76 -0.94 28.81
N GLY A 47 -9.04 0.19 28.83
CA GLY A 47 -7.58 0.23 28.86
C GLY A 47 -6.95 -0.33 27.59
N TYR A 48 -7.59 -0.13 26.43
CA TYR A 48 -7.12 -0.55 25.11
C TYR A 48 -6.89 -2.08 24.99
N ALA A 49 -7.60 -2.87 25.79
CA ALA A 49 -7.42 -4.32 25.85
C ALA A 49 -7.60 -4.98 24.47
N ALA A 50 -8.62 -4.58 23.70
CA ALA A 50 -8.87 -5.13 22.36
C ALA A 50 -7.70 -4.90 21.39
N LEU A 51 -7.17 -3.68 21.35
CA LEU A 51 -6.00 -3.34 20.52
C LEU A 51 -4.77 -4.16 20.95
N ARG A 52 -4.47 -4.19 22.25
CA ARG A 52 -3.34 -4.94 22.81
C ARG A 52 -3.44 -6.43 22.48
N ASP A 53 -4.61 -7.03 22.68
CA ASP A 53 -4.80 -8.47 22.52
C ASP A 53 -4.75 -8.88 21.04
N MET A 54 -5.29 -8.05 20.14
CA MET A 54 -5.12 -8.21 18.70
C MET A 54 -3.64 -8.17 18.29
N LEU A 55 -2.89 -7.15 18.73
CA LEU A 55 -1.47 -7.01 18.42
C LEU A 55 -0.65 -8.20 18.93
N ARG A 56 -0.92 -8.66 20.16
CA ARG A 56 -0.27 -9.86 20.72
C ARG A 56 -0.55 -11.12 19.92
N ALA A 57 -1.79 -11.31 19.48
CA ALA A 57 -2.17 -12.47 18.70
C ALA A 57 -1.42 -12.51 17.35
N VAL A 58 -1.30 -11.35 16.68
CA VAL A 58 -0.57 -11.25 15.40
C VAL A 58 0.93 -11.43 15.61
N LEU A 59 1.50 -10.76 16.62
CA LEU A 59 2.94 -10.77 16.90
C LEU A 59 3.44 -12.07 17.56
N ALA A 60 2.54 -12.97 17.99
CA ALA A 60 2.93 -14.25 18.58
C ALA A 60 3.75 -15.13 17.63
N HIS A 61 3.61 -14.91 16.32
CA HIS A 61 4.22 -15.75 15.28
C HIS A 61 4.90 -14.94 14.16
N ALA A 62 5.16 -13.65 14.39
CA ALA A 62 5.72 -12.75 13.39
C ALA A 62 6.77 -11.80 14.00
N ASP A 63 7.90 -11.68 13.32
CA ASP A 63 8.99 -10.74 13.66
C ASP A 63 8.75 -9.33 13.06
N GLY A 64 7.58 -9.12 12.45
CA GLY A 64 7.22 -7.84 11.86
C GLY A 64 5.71 -7.71 11.65
N LEU A 65 5.26 -6.46 11.62
CA LEU A 65 3.85 -6.10 11.47
C LEU A 65 3.73 -4.90 10.53
N ARG A 66 2.94 -5.06 9.46
CA ARG A 66 2.44 -3.93 8.67
C ARG A 66 1.09 -3.50 9.21
N ILE A 67 0.98 -2.25 9.65
CA ILE A 67 -0.30 -1.63 10.02
C ILE A 67 -0.88 -1.00 8.76
N ASP A 68 -1.97 -1.59 8.29
CA ASP A 68 -2.76 -1.01 7.20
C ASP A 68 -3.46 0.27 7.68
N HIS A 69 -3.49 1.29 6.83
CA HIS A 69 -4.07 2.60 7.12
C HIS A 69 -3.65 3.14 8.51
N VAL A 70 -2.35 3.38 8.70
CA VAL A 70 -1.80 3.70 10.02
C VAL A 70 -2.33 5.03 10.59
N ALA A 71 -2.82 5.92 9.73
CA ALA A 71 -3.55 7.12 10.12
C ALA A 71 -4.79 6.82 10.99
N GLY A 72 -5.32 5.59 10.93
CA GLY A 72 -6.39 5.10 11.78
C GLY A 72 -6.09 5.13 13.29
N LEU A 73 -4.81 5.23 13.69
CA LEU A 73 -4.45 5.46 15.09
C LEU A 73 -4.77 6.90 15.55
N TRP A 74 -4.88 7.86 14.62
CA TRP A 74 -5.24 9.25 14.88
C TRP A 74 -6.71 9.51 14.63
N ARG A 75 -7.21 9.08 13.47
CA ARG A 75 -8.59 9.32 13.06
C ARG A 75 -9.02 8.32 12.00
N LEU A 76 -10.32 8.02 11.99
CA LEU A 76 -10.95 7.26 10.93
C LEU A 76 -12.12 8.04 10.36
N TRP A 77 -12.33 7.92 9.04
CA TRP A 77 -13.52 8.45 8.38
C TRP A 77 -14.71 7.52 8.67
N TRP A 78 -15.66 8.01 9.46
CA TRP A 78 -16.85 7.28 9.87
C TRP A 78 -18.02 7.65 8.97
N ILE A 79 -18.64 6.64 8.38
CA ILE A 79 -19.83 6.74 7.54
C ILE A 79 -21.05 6.34 8.40
N PRO A 80 -22.03 7.24 8.57
CA PRO A 80 -23.25 6.93 9.32
C PRO A 80 -24.06 5.77 8.69
N PRO A 81 -24.83 5.03 9.50
CA PRO A 81 -25.67 3.95 8.98
C PRO A 81 -26.64 4.46 7.90
N GLY A 82 -26.59 3.85 6.72
CA GLY A 82 -27.49 4.16 5.60
C GLY A 82 -27.07 5.34 4.71
N ASP A 83 -25.95 5.99 5.01
CA ASP A 83 -25.37 7.06 4.21
C ASP A 83 -24.19 6.57 3.33
N GLY A 84 -23.76 7.40 2.38
CA GLY A 84 -22.59 7.14 1.52
C GLY A 84 -21.28 7.76 2.04
N PRO A 85 -20.13 7.39 1.44
CA PRO A 85 -18.81 7.90 1.86
C PRO A 85 -18.68 9.43 1.83
N ASP A 86 -19.43 10.11 0.97
CA ASP A 86 -19.48 11.58 0.86
C ASP A 86 -20.12 12.28 2.06
N ARG A 87 -20.77 11.51 2.95
CA ARG A 87 -21.48 12.00 4.14
C ARG A 87 -20.79 11.64 5.45
N GLY A 88 -19.60 11.05 5.39
CA GLY A 88 -18.84 10.70 6.58
C GLY A 88 -18.20 11.90 7.29
N THR A 89 -17.48 11.61 8.36
CA THR A 89 -16.65 12.59 9.08
C THR A 89 -15.48 11.92 9.79
N TYR A 90 -14.41 12.67 10.07
CA TYR A 90 -13.31 12.16 10.87
C TYR A 90 -13.69 12.09 12.36
N VAL A 91 -13.57 10.90 12.94
CA VAL A 91 -13.61 10.66 14.38
C VAL A 91 -12.20 10.39 14.87
N HIS A 92 -11.79 11.14 15.89
CA HIS A 92 -10.43 11.11 16.42
C HIS A 92 -10.28 10.08 17.54
N TYR A 93 -9.08 9.53 17.63
CA TYR A 93 -8.62 8.61 18.65
C TYR A 93 -7.52 9.26 19.49
N ASP A 94 -7.21 8.65 20.62
CA ASP A 94 -6.03 8.98 21.40
C ASP A 94 -4.81 8.30 20.77
N ALA A 95 -4.21 8.99 19.79
CA ALA A 95 -3.09 8.48 19.02
C ALA A 95 -1.87 8.17 19.88
N ASP A 96 -1.57 9.02 20.87
CA ASP A 96 -0.44 8.83 21.78
C ASP A 96 -0.56 7.50 22.52
N THR A 97 -1.74 7.21 23.07
CA THR A 97 -1.96 5.95 23.79
C THR A 97 -1.98 4.75 22.83
N MET A 98 -2.62 4.86 21.67
CA MET A 98 -2.68 3.75 20.70
C MET A 98 -1.29 3.42 20.14
N LEU A 99 -0.48 4.43 19.81
CA LEU A 99 0.91 4.27 19.41
C LEU A 99 1.76 3.68 20.53
N ALA A 100 1.59 4.11 21.77
CA ALA A 100 2.33 3.56 22.90
C ALA A 100 2.02 2.07 23.12
N VAL A 101 0.76 1.65 22.95
CA VAL A 101 0.36 0.24 22.99
C VAL A 101 1.04 -0.53 21.84
N LEU A 102 0.99 -0.01 20.61
CA LEU A 102 1.66 -0.61 19.45
C LEU A 102 3.17 -0.77 19.67
N ALA A 103 3.85 0.31 20.05
CA ALA A 103 5.29 0.32 20.29
C ALA A 103 5.68 -0.67 21.41
N LEU A 104 4.91 -0.73 22.50
CA LEU A 104 5.18 -1.64 23.61
C LEU A 104 5.05 -3.11 23.21
N GLU A 105 3.98 -3.47 22.50
CA GLU A 105 3.76 -4.87 22.09
C GLU A 105 4.73 -5.28 20.98
N ALA A 106 5.06 -4.39 20.04
CA ALA A 106 6.11 -4.62 19.06
C ALA A 106 7.49 -4.80 19.72
N HIS A 107 7.84 -3.95 20.70
CA HIS A 107 9.09 -4.07 21.43
C HIS A 107 9.21 -5.40 22.18
N ARG A 108 8.13 -5.84 22.85
CA ARG A 108 8.07 -7.14 23.55
C ARG A 108 8.26 -8.33 22.61
N ALA A 109 7.74 -8.23 21.39
CA ALA A 109 7.87 -9.26 20.37
C ALA A 109 9.18 -9.17 19.56
N HIS A 110 10.02 -8.16 19.82
CA HIS A 110 11.16 -7.82 18.97
C HIS A 110 10.78 -7.60 17.49
N ALA A 111 9.59 -7.07 17.25
CA ALA A 111 9.01 -6.95 15.93
C ALA A 111 9.28 -5.59 15.26
N THR A 112 9.55 -5.62 13.96
CA THR A 112 9.59 -4.39 13.14
C THR A 112 8.17 -3.93 12.78
N VAL A 113 7.88 -2.64 12.92
CA VAL A 113 6.58 -2.08 12.50
C VAL A 113 6.74 -1.26 11.23
N VAL A 114 5.88 -1.54 10.25
CA VAL A 114 5.69 -0.74 9.03
C VAL A 114 4.30 -0.12 9.08
N GLY A 115 4.20 1.19 9.20
CA GLY A 115 2.93 1.90 9.03
C GLY A 115 2.70 2.19 7.56
N GLU A 116 1.57 1.78 7.01
CA GLU A 116 1.14 2.26 5.70
C GLU A 116 0.64 3.70 5.84
N ASP A 117 1.49 4.64 5.46
CA ASP A 117 1.27 6.09 5.47
C ASP A 117 1.08 6.65 4.06
N LEU A 118 0.28 5.99 3.22
CA LEU A 118 -0.06 6.44 1.86
C LEU A 118 -1.40 7.19 1.84
N GLY A 119 -1.60 8.02 0.81
CA GLY A 119 -2.82 8.78 0.60
C GLY A 119 -2.87 10.07 1.43
N THR A 120 -4.06 10.41 1.96
CA THR A 120 -4.28 11.67 2.68
C THR A 120 -3.87 11.55 4.14
N VAL A 121 -2.56 11.51 4.38
CA VAL A 121 -1.96 11.35 5.71
C VAL A 121 -1.41 12.68 6.22
N GLU A 122 -1.72 13.01 7.47
CA GLU A 122 -1.21 14.23 8.09
C GLU A 122 0.29 14.07 8.40
N PRO A 123 1.14 15.11 8.20
CA PRO A 123 2.58 15.00 8.41
C PRO A 123 3.01 14.50 9.79
N GLU A 124 2.17 14.72 10.81
CA GLU A 124 2.38 14.21 12.17
C GLU A 124 2.41 12.68 12.27
N VAL A 125 1.69 11.98 11.39
CA VAL A 125 1.65 10.50 11.37
C VAL A 125 3.02 9.95 10.99
N THR A 126 3.57 10.39 9.85
CA THR A 126 4.89 9.96 9.39
C THR A 126 5.98 10.38 10.38
N ALA A 127 5.87 11.57 10.98
CA ALA A 127 6.81 12.01 12.02
C ALA A 127 6.75 11.10 13.27
N ALA A 128 5.55 10.74 13.74
CA ALA A 128 5.39 9.89 14.92
C ALA A 128 5.88 8.45 14.68
N LEU A 129 5.68 7.89 13.48
CA LEU A 129 6.29 6.62 13.09
C LEU A 129 7.81 6.70 13.17
N ALA A 130 8.38 7.79 12.65
CA ALA A 130 9.81 8.02 12.75
C ALA A 130 10.27 8.13 14.23
N ASP A 131 9.61 8.92 15.06
CA ASP A 131 10.02 9.09 16.46
C ASP A 131 9.94 7.80 17.28
N ASN A 132 9.09 6.84 16.88
CA ASN A 132 8.94 5.54 17.53
C ASN A 132 9.76 4.40 16.91
N GLY A 133 10.73 4.71 16.03
CA GLY A 133 11.57 3.66 15.42
C GLY A 133 10.85 2.80 14.37
N MET A 134 9.65 3.20 13.94
CA MET A 134 8.84 2.50 12.93
C MET A 134 9.21 2.96 11.52
N LEU A 135 8.81 2.17 10.51
CA LEU A 135 9.00 2.45 9.10
C LEU A 135 7.70 2.99 8.48
N GLY A 136 7.81 3.92 7.53
CA GLY A 136 6.72 4.24 6.60
C GLY A 136 6.72 3.32 5.38
N CYS A 137 5.88 3.63 4.41
CA CYS A 137 5.84 2.98 3.09
C CYS A 137 6.36 3.94 2.01
N ALA A 138 7.18 3.42 1.10
CA ALA A 138 7.60 4.13 -0.10
C ALA A 138 7.21 3.31 -1.33
N VAL A 139 6.12 3.69 -1.98
CA VAL A 139 5.64 3.00 -3.19
C VAL A 139 6.02 3.83 -4.41
N SER A 140 6.57 3.18 -5.43
CA SER A 140 7.23 3.87 -6.53
C SER A 140 6.32 4.80 -7.32
N TRP A 141 5.02 4.49 -7.39
CA TRP A 141 3.99 5.34 -7.99
C TRP A 141 3.82 6.69 -7.29
N PHE A 142 4.06 6.75 -5.98
CA PHE A 142 3.77 7.92 -5.15
C PHE A 142 5.05 8.60 -4.63
N THR A 143 6.22 8.01 -4.87
CA THR A 143 7.50 8.50 -4.36
C THR A 143 8.08 9.56 -5.29
N ARG A 144 7.58 10.79 -5.13
CA ARG A 144 7.80 11.95 -6.00
C ARG A 144 8.37 13.17 -5.27
N ASP A 145 9.04 14.05 -6.01
CA ASP A 145 9.53 15.33 -5.50
C ASP A 145 8.41 16.38 -5.46
N LEU A 146 7.67 16.42 -4.34
CA LEU A 146 6.56 17.35 -4.14
C LEU A 146 6.99 18.83 -4.07
N THR A 147 8.31 19.13 -4.10
CA THR A 147 8.82 20.51 -4.07
C THR A 147 9.09 21.08 -5.46
N THR A 148 9.05 20.23 -6.50
CA THR A 148 9.35 20.60 -7.88
C THR A 148 8.04 20.63 -8.69
N PRO A 149 7.85 21.59 -9.63
CA PRO A 149 6.74 21.54 -10.58
C PRO A 149 6.66 20.19 -11.31
N ASP A 150 5.45 19.72 -11.59
CA ASP A 150 5.14 18.40 -12.17
C ASP A 150 5.43 17.18 -11.28
N GLU A 151 5.99 17.41 -10.09
CA GLU A 151 6.24 16.42 -9.03
C GLU A 151 6.95 15.16 -9.56
N PRO A 152 8.14 15.27 -10.18
CA PRO A 152 8.78 14.14 -10.86
C PRO A 152 9.13 12.99 -9.91
N LEU A 153 9.26 11.78 -10.46
CA LEU A 153 9.76 10.62 -9.72
C LEU A 153 11.14 10.88 -9.09
N LEU A 154 11.33 10.43 -7.84
CA LEU A 154 12.61 10.58 -7.15
C LEU A 154 13.66 9.62 -7.70
N ALA A 155 14.88 10.14 -7.90
CA ALA A 155 16.10 9.35 -8.09
C ALA A 155 16.31 8.36 -6.93
N SER A 156 16.92 7.20 -7.21
CA SER A 156 17.04 6.08 -6.24
C SER A 156 17.67 6.52 -4.91
N ALA A 157 18.72 7.34 -4.99
CA ALA A 157 19.44 7.86 -3.83
C ALA A 157 18.64 8.84 -2.96
N LYS A 158 17.52 9.38 -3.45
CA LYS A 158 16.67 10.33 -2.73
C LYS A 158 15.46 9.67 -2.04
N TRP A 159 15.29 8.36 -2.20
CA TRP A 159 14.22 7.63 -1.53
C TRP A 159 14.38 7.65 0.00
N PRO A 160 13.28 7.57 0.76
CA PRO A 160 13.31 7.65 2.22
C PRO A 160 14.05 6.44 2.83
N VAL A 161 14.99 6.73 3.73
CA VAL A 161 15.77 5.67 4.42
C VAL A 161 14.87 4.83 5.32
N ARG A 162 13.94 5.45 6.05
CA ARG A 162 13.10 4.80 7.07
C ARG A 162 11.77 4.32 6.51
N ALA A 163 11.84 3.50 5.47
CA ALA A 163 10.67 2.99 4.78
C ALA A 163 10.81 1.52 4.38
N ALA A 164 9.66 0.88 4.22
CA ALA A 164 9.50 -0.29 3.38
C ALA A 164 9.20 0.18 1.95
N ALA A 165 10.19 0.02 1.07
CA ALA A 165 10.09 0.42 -0.32
C ALA A 165 9.58 -0.71 -1.21
N SER A 166 8.72 -0.40 -2.16
CA SER A 166 8.24 -1.33 -3.18
C SER A 166 8.01 -0.64 -4.51
N ILE A 167 7.99 -1.42 -5.60
CA ILE A 167 7.53 -0.94 -6.90
C ILE A 167 6.02 -0.71 -6.82
N SER A 168 5.28 -1.76 -6.42
CA SER A 168 3.83 -1.71 -6.33
C SER A 168 3.32 -2.30 -5.01
N THR A 169 2.00 -2.31 -4.85
CA THR A 169 1.28 -3.00 -3.77
C THR A 169 0.29 -3.99 -4.37
N HIS A 170 -0.45 -4.72 -3.53
CA HIS A 170 -1.50 -5.61 -4.01
C HIS A 170 -2.73 -4.87 -4.56
N ASP A 171 -2.89 -3.58 -4.24
CA ASP A 171 -3.97 -2.70 -4.70
C ASP A 171 -3.67 -1.95 -5.99
N LEU A 172 -2.41 -2.01 -6.45
CA LEU A 172 -1.89 -1.25 -7.56
C LEU A 172 -1.49 -2.19 -8.70
N PRO A 173 -1.40 -1.69 -9.95
CA PRO A 173 -0.92 -2.49 -11.07
C PRO A 173 0.42 -3.15 -10.73
N THR A 174 0.59 -4.40 -11.14
CA THR A 174 1.93 -5.02 -11.20
C THR A 174 2.82 -4.21 -12.13
N ALA A 175 4.14 -4.40 -12.08
CA ALA A 175 5.06 -3.73 -13.00
C ALA A 175 4.67 -4.00 -14.47
N ALA A 176 4.38 -5.25 -14.83
CA ALA A 176 3.92 -5.60 -16.18
C ALA A 176 2.54 -4.99 -16.50
N GLY A 177 1.61 -4.99 -15.53
CA GLY A 177 0.30 -4.39 -15.69
C GLY A 177 0.36 -2.87 -15.89
N PHE A 178 1.27 -2.19 -15.20
CA PHE A 178 1.52 -0.77 -15.39
C PHE A 178 2.07 -0.48 -16.79
N LEU A 179 3.14 -1.19 -17.20
CA LEU A 179 3.78 -0.98 -18.50
C LEU A 179 2.82 -1.17 -19.68
N ARG A 180 1.83 -2.05 -19.53
CA ARG A 180 0.79 -2.34 -20.54
C ARG A 180 -0.50 -1.53 -20.40
N GLY A 181 -0.62 -0.66 -19.39
CA GLY A 181 -1.86 0.08 -19.13
C GLY A 181 -3.04 -0.80 -18.67
N GLU A 182 -2.77 -1.99 -18.12
CA GLU A 182 -3.79 -2.98 -17.73
C GLU A 182 -4.76 -2.44 -16.68
N HIS A 183 -4.27 -1.64 -15.74
CA HIS A 183 -5.09 -0.95 -14.73
C HIS A 183 -6.06 0.07 -15.34
N VAL A 184 -5.72 0.69 -16.47
CA VAL A 184 -6.65 1.57 -17.20
C VAL A 184 -7.69 0.73 -17.92
N ARG A 185 -7.26 -0.30 -18.67
CA ARG A 185 -8.17 -1.23 -19.37
C ARG A 185 -9.19 -1.86 -18.42
N ALA A 186 -8.72 -2.43 -17.31
CA ALA A 186 -9.57 -3.10 -16.33
C ALA A 186 -10.60 -2.14 -15.71
N ARG A 187 -10.19 -0.93 -15.30
CA ARG A 187 -11.12 0.08 -14.76
C ARG A 187 -12.10 0.57 -15.82
N ALA A 188 -11.67 0.74 -17.07
CA ALA A 188 -12.53 1.17 -18.18
C ALA A 188 -13.62 0.14 -18.51
N GLU A 189 -13.26 -1.16 -18.58
CA GLU A 189 -14.21 -2.24 -18.85
C GLU A 189 -15.29 -2.39 -17.77
N LEU A 190 -14.96 -1.99 -16.54
CA LEU A 190 -15.88 -1.99 -15.40
C LEU A 190 -16.66 -0.68 -15.25
N GLY A 191 -16.44 0.30 -16.14
CA GLY A 191 -17.11 1.60 -16.06
C GLY A 191 -16.69 2.43 -14.84
N LEU A 192 -15.45 2.26 -14.37
CA LEU A 192 -14.90 2.97 -13.21
C LEU A 192 -14.13 4.25 -13.56
N LEU A 193 -13.99 4.56 -14.85
CA LEU A 193 -13.30 5.75 -15.35
C LEU A 193 -14.28 6.66 -16.09
N ASP A 194 -14.26 7.96 -15.77
CA ASP A 194 -15.05 8.97 -16.48
C ASP A 194 -14.47 9.25 -17.88
N ASP A 195 -13.14 9.28 -18.01
CA ASP A 195 -12.43 9.48 -19.28
C ASP A 195 -11.29 8.44 -19.45
N PRO A 196 -11.59 7.25 -19.98
CA PRO A 196 -10.58 6.22 -20.23
C PRO A 196 -9.44 6.65 -21.17
N VAL A 197 -9.70 7.60 -22.08
CA VAL A 197 -8.69 8.05 -23.06
C VAL A 197 -7.67 8.96 -22.37
N ALA A 198 -8.14 9.89 -21.55
CA ALA A 198 -7.25 10.74 -20.74
C ALA A 198 -6.44 9.90 -19.75
N GLU A 199 -7.08 8.92 -19.08
CA GLU A 199 -6.40 8.00 -18.17
C GLU A 199 -5.32 7.16 -18.87
N GLN A 200 -5.59 6.67 -20.08
CA GLN A 200 -4.58 5.95 -20.88
C GLN A 200 -3.40 6.85 -21.26
N ALA A 201 -3.66 8.10 -21.64
CA ALA A 201 -2.61 9.06 -21.95
C ALA A 201 -1.74 9.41 -20.73
N ASN A 202 -2.34 9.50 -19.54
CA ASN A 202 -1.61 9.68 -18.29
C ASN A 202 -0.74 8.46 -17.97
N ALA A 203 -1.28 7.24 -18.08
CA ALA A 203 -0.51 6.01 -17.87
C ALA A 203 0.66 5.88 -18.85
N ASP A 204 0.48 6.26 -20.12
CA ASP A 204 1.56 6.29 -21.12
C ASP A 204 2.65 7.30 -20.74
N LYS A 205 2.28 8.49 -20.23
CA LYS A 205 3.22 9.50 -19.75
C LYS A 205 4.02 9.00 -18.55
N GLU A 206 3.37 8.37 -17.58
CA GLU A 206 4.03 7.80 -16.39
C GLU A 206 4.98 6.66 -16.78
N ARG A 207 4.60 5.83 -17.74
CA ARG A 207 5.48 4.79 -18.30
C ARG A 207 6.74 5.41 -18.91
N ASP A 208 6.58 6.45 -19.72
CA ASP A 208 7.69 7.12 -20.37
C ASP A 208 8.61 7.82 -19.35
N GLU A 209 8.04 8.38 -18.28
CA GLU A 209 8.78 8.95 -17.14
C GLU A 209 9.63 7.87 -16.43
N TRP A 210 9.06 6.70 -16.17
CA TRP A 210 9.79 5.55 -15.60
C TRP A 210 10.96 5.11 -16.47
N VAL A 211 10.75 4.94 -17.78
CA VAL A 211 11.81 4.56 -18.70
C VAL A 211 12.92 5.62 -18.76
N ALA A 212 12.55 6.91 -18.72
CA ALA A 212 13.52 8.00 -18.67
C ALA A 212 14.34 8.01 -17.38
N LEU A 213 13.70 7.76 -16.22
CA LEU A 213 14.39 7.64 -14.93
C LEU A 213 15.36 6.46 -14.91
N LEU A 214 14.93 5.29 -15.35
CA LEU A 214 15.79 4.10 -15.39
C LEU A 214 17.01 4.29 -16.31
N ARG A 215 16.85 5.03 -17.41
CA ARG A 215 17.98 5.42 -18.28
C ARG A 215 18.91 6.43 -17.60
N SER A 216 18.38 7.41 -16.88
CA SER A 216 19.20 8.42 -16.18
C SER A 216 19.99 7.84 -15.01
N GLU A 217 19.44 6.80 -14.36
CA GLU A 217 20.10 5.99 -13.33
C GLU A 217 21.09 4.96 -13.92
N GLY A 218 21.21 4.87 -15.26
CA GLY A 218 22.12 3.95 -15.94
C GLY A 218 21.70 2.48 -15.87
N LEU A 219 20.42 2.20 -15.54
CA LEU A 219 19.86 0.86 -15.38
C LEU A 219 19.28 0.30 -16.69
N LEU A 220 19.03 1.17 -17.67
CA LEU A 220 18.62 0.81 -19.03
C LEU A 220 19.54 1.45 -20.07
N ALA A 221 19.65 0.80 -21.23
CA ALA A 221 20.37 1.34 -22.37
C ALA A 221 19.73 2.65 -22.88
N THR A 222 20.56 3.61 -23.27
CA THR A 222 20.12 4.91 -23.77
C THR A 222 19.60 4.86 -25.21
N ALA A 223 19.95 3.84 -25.98
CA ALA A 223 19.53 3.66 -27.36
C ALA A 223 18.62 2.43 -27.52
N GLY A 224 17.60 2.57 -28.37
CA GLY A 224 16.63 1.50 -28.67
C GLY A 224 15.45 1.46 -27.70
N GLU A 225 14.41 0.73 -28.09
CA GLU A 225 13.26 0.44 -27.23
C GLU A 225 13.60 -0.77 -26.36
N PRO A 226 13.62 -0.63 -25.02
CA PRO A 226 13.95 -1.73 -24.13
C PRO A 226 12.80 -2.75 -24.12
N ASP A 227 13.14 -4.05 -24.01
CA ASP A 227 12.13 -5.07 -23.80
C ASP A 227 11.50 -4.93 -22.41
N GLU A 228 10.24 -5.35 -22.27
CA GLU A 228 9.48 -5.23 -21.02
C GLU A 228 10.16 -5.93 -19.84
N SER A 229 10.75 -7.11 -20.05
CA SER A 229 11.45 -7.84 -19.00
C SER A 229 12.70 -7.08 -18.53
N ALA A 230 13.43 -6.46 -19.45
CA ALA A 230 14.56 -5.59 -19.10
C ALA A 230 14.11 -4.35 -18.30
N ILE A 231 12.96 -3.75 -18.63
CA ILE A 231 12.39 -2.65 -17.85
C ILE A 231 12.05 -3.12 -16.43
N ILE A 232 11.35 -4.25 -16.28
CA ILE A 232 10.96 -4.80 -14.97
C ILE A 232 12.21 -5.12 -14.12
N VAL A 233 13.23 -5.75 -14.71
CA VAL A 233 14.50 -6.01 -14.01
C VAL A 233 15.17 -4.69 -13.59
N ALA A 234 15.19 -3.68 -14.46
CA ALA A 234 15.73 -2.37 -14.14
C ALA A 234 14.96 -1.67 -13.01
N MET A 235 13.63 -1.79 -12.96
CA MET A 235 12.82 -1.28 -11.83
C MET A 235 13.21 -1.95 -10.50
N HIS A 236 13.51 -3.25 -10.50
CA HIS A 236 13.97 -3.93 -9.29
C HIS A 236 15.41 -3.57 -8.91
N ARG A 237 16.30 -3.37 -9.89
CA ARG A 237 17.65 -2.83 -9.63
C ARG A 237 17.59 -1.42 -9.07
N PHE A 238 16.66 -0.60 -9.57
CA PHE A 238 16.38 0.72 -9.02
C PHE A 238 15.94 0.63 -7.56
N LEU A 239 14.96 -0.25 -7.26
CA LEU A 239 14.51 -0.49 -5.89
C LEU A 239 15.66 -0.95 -4.97
N ALA A 240 16.52 -1.84 -5.45
CA ALA A 240 17.69 -2.32 -4.72
C ALA A 240 18.68 -1.20 -4.39
N ALA A 241 18.85 -0.22 -5.30
CA ALA A 241 19.73 0.93 -5.11
C ALA A 241 19.20 1.97 -4.11
N THR A 242 17.92 1.90 -3.71
CA THR A 242 17.37 2.83 -2.71
C THR A 242 17.97 2.62 -1.32
N PRO A 243 18.12 3.68 -0.51
CA PRO A 243 18.63 3.57 0.86
C PRO A 243 17.58 3.06 1.86
N SER A 244 16.36 2.76 1.41
CA SER A 244 15.23 2.29 2.24
C SER A 244 15.60 1.03 3.04
N GLN A 245 15.21 0.96 4.31
CA GLN A 245 15.59 -0.13 5.21
C GLN A 245 15.03 -1.49 4.79
N LEU A 246 13.78 -1.53 4.32
CA LEU A 246 13.19 -2.74 3.75
C LEU A 246 12.89 -2.53 2.27
N LYS A 247 13.11 -3.57 1.47
CA LYS A 247 12.71 -3.61 0.05
C LYS A 247 11.82 -4.82 -0.18
N LEU A 248 10.63 -4.58 -0.70
CA LEU A 248 9.60 -5.60 -0.92
C LEU A 248 9.47 -5.88 -2.41
N ILE A 249 9.60 -7.17 -2.76
CA ILE A 249 9.51 -7.66 -4.14
C ILE A 249 8.24 -8.49 -4.26
N SER A 250 7.39 -8.17 -5.23
CA SER A 250 6.19 -8.96 -5.51
C SER A 250 6.53 -10.10 -6.47
N PRO A 251 6.14 -11.35 -6.17
CA PRO A 251 6.31 -12.45 -7.11
C PRO A 251 5.52 -12.24 -8.41
N TYR A 252 4.42 -11.48 -8.38
CA TYR A 252 3.64 -11.12 -9.57
C TYR A 252 4.48 -10.30 -10.56
N ASP A 253 5.30 -9.37 -10.05
CA ASP A 253 6.18 -8.56 -10.90
C ASP A 253 7.27 -9.43 -11.52
N VAL A 254 7.89 -10.32 -10.72
CA VAL A 254 8.97 -11.19 -11.20
C VAL A 254 8.50 -12.11 -12.32
N VAL A 255 7.29 -12.68 -12.20
CA VAL A 255 6.75 -13.58 -13.23
C VAL A 255 6.11 -12.84 -14.40
N GLY A 256 5.98 -11.52 -14.34
CA GLY A 256 5.36 -10.69 -15.37
C GLY A 256 3.85 -10.89 -15.48
N GLU A 257 3.18 -11.22 -14.37
CA GLU A 257 1.71 -11.27 -14.33
C GLU A 257 1.17 -9.84 -14.52
N THR A 258 0.24 -9.65 -15.43
CA THR A 258 -0.31 -8.32 -15.74
C THR A 258 -1.46 -7.92 -14.82
N ARG A 259 -2.21 -8.92 -14.33
CA ARG A 259 -3.40 -8.69 -13.52
C ARG A 259 -2.99 -8.39 -12.08
N GLN A 260 -3.49 -7.28 -11.54
CA GLN A 260 -3.27 -6.92 -10.13
C GLN A 260 -4.09 -7.84 -9.20
N PRO A 261 -3.57 -8.21 -8.01
CA PRO A 261 -4.28 -9.11 -7.09
C PRO A 261 -5.63 -8.58 -6.60
N ASN A 262 -5.74 -7.27 -6.41
CA ASN A 262 -6.94 -6.58 -5.98
C ASN A 262 -7.14 -5.32 -6.81
N LEU A 263 -8.37 -5.03 -7.23
CA LEU A 263 -8.77 -3.78 -7.88
C LEU A 263 -9.67 -2.98 -6.93
N PRO A 264 -9.13 -1.94 -6.25
CA PRO A 264 -9.89 -1.13 -5.31
C PRO A 264 -11.19 -0.59 -5.90
N GLY A 265 -12.23 -0.53 -5.08
CA GLY A 265 -13.57 -0.07 -5.50
C GLY A 265 -14.42 -1.12 -6.23
N THR A 266 -13.98 -2.39 -6.24
CA THR A 266 -14.76 -3.52 -6.77
C THR A 266 -14.95 -4.60 -5.71
N VAL A 267 -16.02 -5.39 -5.83
CA VAL A 267 -16.32 -6.51 -4.93
C VAL A 267 -16.30 -7.82 -5.73
N ASP A 268 -17.21 -7.96 -6.70
CA ASP A 268 -17.36 -9.17 -7.52
C ASP A 268 -17.12 -8.90 -9.02
N GLU A 269 -16.94 -7.63 -9.40
CA GLU A 269 -16.68 -7.21 -10.77
C GLU A 269 -15.28 -7.59 -11.26
N TYR A 270 -14.32 -7.69 -10.33
CA TYR A 270 -12.96 -8.14 -10.56
C TYR A 270 -12.68 -9.38 -9.71
N PRO A 271 -11.82 -10.33 -10.15
CA PRO A 271 -11.44 -11.50 -9.36
C PRO A 271 -10.49 -11.16 -8.19
N ASN A 272 -10.87 -10.18 -7.36
CA ASN A 272 -10.12 -9.73 -6.20
C ASN A 272 -9.76 -10.92 -5.31
N TRP A 273 -8.47 -11.04 -4.96
CA TRP A 273 -7.94 -12.07 -4.07
C TRP A 273 -8.10 -13.51 -4.59
N ARG A 274 -8.46 -13.68 -5.87
CA ARG A 274 -8.74 -14.98 -6.51
C ARG A 274 -7.77 -15.30 -7.64
N LEU A 275 -6.74 -14.46 -7.86
CA LEU A 275 -5.76 -14.63 -8.92
C LEU A 275 -4.54 -15.42 -8.43
N PRO A 276 -4.35 -16.69 -8.84
CA PRO A 276 -3.15 -17.44 -8.50
C PRO A 276 -1.95 -16.92 -9.29
N LEU A 277 -0.73 -17.15 -8.77
CA LEU A 277 0.47 -17.04 -9.59
C LEU A 277 0.39 -18.06 -10.75
N PRO A 278 0.83 -17.70 -11.97
CA PRO A 278 0.76 -18.57 -13.14
C PRO A 278 1.78 -19.73 -13.11
N VAL A 279 2.60 -19.82 -12.06
CA VAL A 279 3.67 -20.80 -11.87
C VAL A 279 3.60 -21.42 -10.48
N THR A 280 4.12 -22.64 -10.37
CA THR A 280 4.31 -23.31 -9.09
C THR A 280 5.47 -22.70 -8.29
N MET A 281 5.54 -23.03 -6.99
CA MET A 281 6.66 -22.61 -6.14
C MET A 281 8.01 -23.17 -6.60
N ASP A 282 8.03 -24.39 -7.15
CA ASP A 282 9.27 -25.02 -7.63
C ASP A 282 9.75 -24.35 -8.93
N GLU A 283 8.83 -24.03 -9.84
CA GLU A 283 9.16 -23.24 -11.04
C GLU A 283 9.66 -21.85 -10.65
N LEU A 284 8.96 -21.14 -9.75
CA LEU A 284 9.36 -19.82 -9.27
C LEU A 284 10.78 -19.83 -8.68
N ARG A 285 11.13 -20.83 -7.87
CA ARG A 285 12.48 -20.96 -7.28
C ARG A 285 13.60 -21.11 -8.31
N THR A 286 13.28 -21.63 -9.49
CA THR A 286 14.24 -21.88 -10.58
C THR A 286 14.15 -20.87 -11.73
N ASP A 287 13.22 -19.90 -11.64
CA ASP A 287 13.05 -18.88 -12.67
C ASP A 287 14.30 -17.98 -12.75
N ALA A 288 14.85 -17.84 -13.95
CA ALA A 288 16.05 -17.04 -14.17
C ALA A 288 15.88 -15.57 -13.74
N ARG A 289 14.66 -15.02 -13.84
CA ARG A 289 14.34 -13.65 -13.42
C ARG A 289 14.45 -13.48 -11.91
N ILE A 290 14.11 -14.50 -11.12
CA ILE A 290 14.30 -14.46 -9.66
C ILE A 290 15.79 -14.33 -9.34
N ALA A 291 16.63 -15.15 -9.96
CA ALA A 291 18.09 -15.09 -9.75
C ALA A 291 18.66 -13.72 -10.19
N GLU A 292 18.24 -13.21 -11.35
CA GLU A 292 18.69 -11.90 -11.84
C GLU A 292 18.27 -10.76 -10.91
N ILE A 293 17.00 -10.70 -10.52
CA ILE A 293 16.45 -9.66 -9.64
C ILE A 293 17.12 -9.72 -8.27
N THR A 294 17.17 -10.91 -7.64
CA THR A 294 17.72 -11.06 -6.28
C THR A 294 19.22 -10.80 -6.23
N SER A 295 19.97 -11.01 -7.32
CA SER A 295 21.38 -10.64 -7.39
C SER A 295 21.64 -9.15 -7.17
N ALA A 296 20.65 -8.28 -7.46
CA ALA A 296 20.76 -6.84 -7.21
C ALA A 296 20.66 -6.48 -5.71
N PHE A 297 20.10 -7.37 -4.89
CA PHE A 297 19.91 -7.18 -3.45
C PHE A 297 20.99 -7.88 -2.60
N GLY A 298 21.80 -8.74 -3.21
CA GLY A 298 22.90 -9.44 -2.56
C GLY A 298 24.20 -8.65 -2.61
N GLY A 299 24.29 -7.58 -1.81
CA GLY A 299 25.51 -6.82 -1.51
C GLY A 299 26.05 -7.13 -0.13
#